data_AF-A0A1B8TUB9-F1
#
_entry.id   AF-A0A1B8TUB9-F1
#
_cell.length_a   1.000
_cell.length_b   1.000
_cell.length_c   1.000
_cell.angle_alpha   90.00
_cell.angle_beta   90.00
_cell.angle_gamma   90.00
#
_symmetry.space_group_name_H-M   'P 1'
#
loop_
_entity.id
_entity.type
_entity.pdbx_description
1 polymer ?
#
loop_
_entity_poly.entity_id
_entity_poly.type
_entity_poly.pdbx_seq_one_letter_code
_entity_poly.pdbx_strand_id
1 'polypeptide(L)'
;MFDFLQKKLSHSDCQKIFLEISSEVFDNLFLENGFIKIKTFTKLIESKIIYQKQDKFIEIRSINELDPRGESYFEINIGEKYNFEIDEFEGYFISINRYINIIKNKKKNSFYPFPYGKKQCSRILKKAKNDFVKYAEFYLKLNDNLFDRILRLKGIKK
;
A
#
# COMPACT_ATOMS: atom_id res chain seq x y z
N MET A 1 1.17 -38.30 20.71
CA MET A 1 2.29 -37.66 19.99
C MET A 1 1.70 -37.05 18.73
N PHE A 2 1.32 -35.77 18.77
CA PHE A 2 0.76 -35.08 17.60
C PHE A 2 1.93 -34.59 16.75
N ASP A 3 2.26 -35.33 15.69
CA ASP A 3 3.14 -34.86 14.63
C ASP A 3 2.42 -33.77 13.82
N PHE A 4 2.37 -32.57 14.38
CA PHE A 4 2.02 -31.37 13.65
C PHE A 4 3.28 -30.85 12.95
N LEU A 5 3.75 -31.58 11.93
CA LEU A 5 4.60 -31.01 10.90
C LEU A 5 3.76 -30.03 10.08
N GLN A 6 3.39 -28.90 10.69
CA GLN A 6 3.01 -27.70 9.96
C GLN A 6 4.25 -27.33 9.15
N LYS A 7 4.26 -27.74 7.88
CA LYS A 7 5.30 -27.38 6.92
C LYS A 7 5.40 -25.86 6.95
N LYS A 8 6.45 -25.33 7.58
CA LYS A 8 6.71 -23.89 7.61
C LYS A 8 6.81 -23.43 6.16
N LEU A 9 5.90 -22.54 5.75
CA LEU A 9 5.92 -21.97 4.41
C LEU A 9 7.25 -21.25 4.19
N SER A 10 7.82 -21.38 2.99
CA SER A 10 9.01 -20.60 2.64
C SER A 10 8.65 -19.12 2.53
N HIS A 11 9.63 -18.22 2.69
CA HIS A 11 9.42 -16.78 2.50
C HIS A 11 8.84 -16.47 1.10
N SER A 12 9.31 -17.18 0.07
CA SER A 12 8.79 -17.08 -1.30
C SER A 12 7.31 -17.48 -1.39
N ASP A 13 6.90 -18.56 -0.73
CA ASP A 13 5.50 -19.00 -0.76
C ASP A 13 4.59 -18.00 -0.06
N CYS A 14 5.04 -17.44 1.06
CA CYS A 14 4.34 -16.35 1.74
C CYS A 14 4.15 -15.13 0.83
N GLN A 15 5.16 -14.74 0.04
CA GLN A 15 5.06 -13.62 -0.89
C GLN A 15 4.08 -13.90 -2.05
N LYS A 16 4.09 -15.13 -2.59
CA LYS A 16 3.12 -15.52 -3.63
C LYS A 16 1.68 -15.50 -3.10
N ILE A 17 1.46 -16.06 -1.91
CA ILE A 17 0.16 -16.05 -1.23
C ILE A 17 -0.31 -14.61 -0.99
N PHE A 18 0.60 -13.72 -0.57
CA PHE A 18 0.26 -12.32 -0.36
C PHE A 18 -0.22 -11.63 -1.64
N LEU A 19 0.46 -11.82 -2.77
CA LEU A 19 0.07 -11.21 -4.05
C LEU A 19 -1.27 -11.73 -4.58
N GLU A 20 -1.46 -13.05 -4.51
CA GLU A 20 -2.71 -13.70 -4.93
C GLU A 20 -3.89 -13.07 -4.19
N ILE A 21 -3.82 -13.05 -2.86
CA ILE A 21 -4.94 -12.55 -2.06
C ILE A 21 -5.06 -11.03 -2.14
N SER A 22 -3.94 -10.29 -2.24
CA SER A 22 -4.00 -8.83 -2.43
C SER A 22 -4.76 -8.49 -3.72
N SER A 23 -4.51 -9.22 -4.80
CA SER A 23 -5.27 -9.07 -6.04
C SER A 23 -6.75 -9.37 -5.83
N GLU A 24 -7.09 -10.52 -5.23
CA GLU A 24 -8.49 -10.89 -4.94
C GLU A 24 -9.24 -9.83 -4.10
N VAL A 25 -8.55 -9.20 -3.14
CA VAL A 25 -9.17 -8.25 -2.21
C VAL A 25 -9.32 -6.86 -2.84
N PHE A 26 -8.32 -6.39 -3.57
CA PHE A 26 -8.21 -4.98 -3.97
C PHE A 26 -8.53 -4.70 -5.44
N ASP A 27 -8.40 -5.67 -6.35
CA ASP A 27 -8.52 -5.43 -7.80
C ASP A 27 -9.85 -4.76 -8.17
N ASN A 28 -10.98 -5.32 -7.72
CA ASN A 28 -12.29 -4.76 -8.04
C ASN A 28 -12.46 -3.33 -7.51
N LEU A 29 -11.99 -3.05 -6.29
CA LEU A 29 -12.07 -1.72 -5.71
C LEU A 29 -11.33 -0.69 -6.57
N PHE A 30 -10.10 -1.00 -6.98
CA PHE A 30 -9.28 -0.07 -7.74
C PHE A 30 -9.78 0.07 -9.19
N LEU A 31 -10.18 -1.03 -9.81
CA LEU A 31 -10.77 -1.04 -11.15
C LEU A 31 -12.04 -0.19 -11.21
N GLU A 32 -12.96 -0.36 -10.27
CA GLU A 32 -14.21 0.43 -10.16
C GLU A 32 -13.93 1.93 -9.99
N ASN A 33 -12.78 2.30 -9.43
CA ASN A 33 -12.36 3.69 -9.24
C ASN A 33 -11.45 4.21 -10.37
N GLY A 34 -11.29 3.44 -11.45
CA GLY A 34 -10.54 3.84 -12.65
C GLY A 34 -9.04 3.65 -12.56
N PHE A 35 -8.54 2.90 -11.58
CA PHE A 35 -7.14 2.50 -11.49
C PHE A 35 -6.91 1.18 -12.23
N ILE A 36 -5.91 1.14 -13.10
CA ILE A 36 -5.47 -0.06 -13.81
C ILE A 36 -4.22 -0.65 -13.16
N LYS A 37 -4.17 -1.98 -13.04
CA LYS A 37 -2.96 -2.67 -12.57
C LYS A 37 -1.87 -2.58 -13.64
N ILE A 38 -0.74 -1.95 -13.31
CA ILE A 38 0.36 -1.72 -14.26
C ILE A 38 1.59 -2.58 -13.98
N LYS A 39 1.75 -3.06 -12.75
CA LYS A 39 2.92 -3.86 -12.36
C LYS A 39 2.58 -4.81 -11.22
N THR A 40 3.05 -6.05 -11.36
CA THR A 40 3.12 -7.03 -10.28
C THR A 40 4.55 -7.52 -10.20
N PHE A 41 5.07 -7.67 -8.99
CA PHE A 41 6.46 -8.05 -8.76
C PHE A 41 6.58 -8.95 -7.53
N THR A 42 7.40 -9.99 -7.65
CA THR A 42 7.67 -10.93 -6.55
C THR A 42 9.15 -11.23 -6.50
N LYS A 43 9.73 -11.13 -5.30
CA LYS A 43 11.05 -11.61 -4.91
C LYS A 43 10.92 -12.44 -3.63
N LEU A 44 12.04 -13.01 -3.17
CA LEU A 44 12.09 -13.81 -1.94
C LEU A 44 11.57 -13.03 -0.72
N ILE A 45 12.00 -11.79 -0.60
CA ILE A 45 11.79 -10.93 0.57
C ILE A 45 10.73 -9.85 0.35
N GLU A 46 10.26 -9.65 -0.88
CA GLU A 46 9.40 -8.53 -1.22
C GLU A 46 8.39 -8.96 -2.28
N SER A 47 7.16 -8.46 -2.16
CA SER A 47 6.23 -8.49 -3.26
C SER A 47 5.46 -7.17 -3.36
N LYS A 48 5.05 -6.80 -4.57
CA LYS A 48 4.21 -5.62 -4.74
C LYS A 48 3.32 -5.63 -5.97
N ILE A 49 2.23 -4.88 -5.86
CA ILE A 49 1.29 -4.57 -6.93
C ILE A 49 1.17 -3.06 -7.04
N ILE A 50 1.25 -2.53 -8.26
CA ILE A 50 1.09 -1.10 -8.54
C ILE A 50 -0.12 -0.91 -9.46
N TYR A 51 -1.00 -0.02 -9.06
CA TYR A 51 -2.15 0.43 -9.82
C TYR A 51 -1.97 1.90 -10.17
N GLN A 52 -2.45 2.32 -11.34
CA GLN A 52 -2.31 3.69 -11.84
C GLN A 52 -3.63 4.21 -12.41
N LYS A 53 -3.92 5.48 -12.15
CA LYS A 53 -4.99 6.26 -12.77
C LYS A 53 -4.43 7.64 -13.10
N GLN A 54 -4.23 7.95 -14.38
CA GLN A 54 -3.58 9.20 -14.79
C GLN A 54 -2.20 9.34 -14.13
N ASP A 55 -1.95 10.42 -13.39
CA ASP A 55 -0.75 10.65 -12.60
C ASP A 55 -0.80 10.01 -11.21
N LYS A 56 -1.92 9.47 -10.76
CA LYS A 56 -2.06 8.83 -9.44
C LYS A 56 -1.62 7.37 -9.49
N PHE A 57 -0.95 6.90 -8.45
CA PHE A 57 -0.67 5.50 -8.22
C PHE A 57 -1.09 5.03 -6.82
N ILE A 58 -1.31 3.73 -6.71
CA ILE A 58 -1.49 3.00 -5.46
C ILE A 58 -0.54 1.80 -5.52
N GLU A 59 0.31 1.65 -4.51
CA GLU A 59 1.21 0.50 -4.34
C GLU A 59 0.77 -0.32 -3.12
N ILE A 60 0.55 -1.61 -3.31
CA ILE A 60 0.43 -2.57 -2.21
C ILE A 60 1.75 -3.32 -2.16
N ARG A 61 2.51 -3.20 -1.08
CA ARG A 61 3.85 -3.76 -0.94
C ARG A 61 3.97 -4.57 0.33
N SER A 62 4.57 -5.74 0.26
CA SER A 62 4.96 -6.53 1.42
C SER A 62 6.47 -6.69 1.50
N ILE A 63 6.97 -6.69 2.73
CA ILE A 63 8.37 -6.94 3.06
C ILE A 63 8.40 -8.05 4.11
N ASN A 64 9.03 -9.16 3.73
CA ASN A 64 9.25 -10.36 4.53
C ASN A 64 10.73 -10.45 4.93
N GLU A 65 11.25 -9.30 5.35
CA GLU A 65 12.48 -9.15 6.13
C GLU A 65 12.10 -8.60 7.50
N LEU A 66 12.99 -8.79 8.46
CA LEU A 66 12.90 -8.17 9.76
C LEU A 66 13.20 -6.68 9.57
N ASP A 67 12.20 -5.83 9.74
CA ASP A 67 12.46 -4.39 9.85
C ASP A 67 13.36 -4.09 11.08
N PRO A 68 13.77 -2.85 11.34
CA PRO A 68 14.57 -2.54 12.52
C PRO A 68 13.93 -2.94 13.86
N ARG A 69 12.63 -3.29 13.88
CA ARG A 69 11.87 -3.80 15.03
C ARG A 69 11.79 -5.33 15.06
N GLY A 70 12.31 -6.03 14.06
CA GLY A 70 12.26 -7.49 13.97
C GLY A 70 10.97 -8.03 13.34
N GLU A 71 10.23 -7.22 12.58
CA GLU A 71 8.90 -7.63 12.08
C GLU A 71 8.78 -7.51 10.57
N SER A 72 8.23 -8.56 9.94
CA SER A 72 7.75 -8.48 8.57
C SER A 72 6.40 -7.77 8.51
N TYR A 73 6.19 -6.99 7.45
CA TYR A 73 5.02 -6.14 7.33
C TYR A 73 4.54 -6.01 5.88
N PHE A 74 3.38 -5.40 5.70
CA PHE A 74 2.98 -4.88 4.41
C PHE A 74 2.38 -3.48 4.56
N GLU A 75 2.37 -2.75 3.45
CA GLU A 75 1.93 -1.37 3.33
C GLU A 75 1.01 -1.19 2.14
N ILE A 76 0.18 -0.16 2.24
CA ILE A 76 -0.56 0.41 1.11
C ILE A 76 -0.16 1.88 1.01
N ASN A 77 0.51 2.20 -0.09
CA ASN A 77 1.05 3.51 -0.38
C ASN A 77 0.25 4.16 -1.50
N ILE A 78 0.00 5.47 -1.39
CA ILE A 78 -0.63 6.29 -2.42
C ILE A 78 0.36 7.39 -2.83
N GLY A 79 0.37 7.78 -4.10
CA GLY A 79 1.23 8.87 -4.54
C GLY A 79 0.94 9.35 -5.96
N GLU A 80 1.46 10.52 -6.32
CA GLU A 80 1.29 11.12 -7.64
C GLU A 80 2.63 11.13 -8.40
N LYS A 81 2.59 10.86 -9.70
CA LYS A 81 3.74 10.68 -10.58
C LYS A 81 4.24 12.05 -11.05
N TYR A 82 4.88 12.76 -10.14
CA TYR A 82 5.88 13.77 -10.50
C TYR A 82 7.26 13.48 -9.94
N ASN A 83 7.44 12.53 -9.02
CA ASN A 83 8.79 12.08 -8.70
C ASN A 83 8.86 10.77 -7.94
N PHE A 84 9.50 9.78 -8.56
CA PHE A 84 10.21 8.72 -7.83
C PHE A 84 11.63 9.20 -7.44
N GLU A 85 12.05 10.41 -7.85
CA GLU A 85 13.41 10.96 -7.65
C GLU A 85 13.45 12.22 -6.78
N ILE A 86 12.32 12.70 -6.24
CA ILE A 86 12.33 13.59 -5.08
C ILE A 86 12.21 12.69 -3.88
N ASP A 87 13.31 12.64 -3.13
CA ASP A 87 13.50 11.90 -1.90
C ASP A 87 12.21 11.80 -1.07
N GLU A 88 12.06 10.64 -0.43
CA GLU A 88 10.99 10.10 0.44
C GLU A 88 10.24 11.11 1.36
N PHE A 89 10.71 12.35 1.46
CA PHE A 89 10.25 13.43 2.30
C PHE A 89 9.01 14.22 1.78
N GLU A 90 8.94 14.58 0.49
CA GLU A 90 7.90 15.52 0.01
C GLU A 90 6.55 14.86 -0.34
N GLY A 91 6.58 13.66 -0.94
CA GLY A 91 5.38 12.84 -1.18
C GLY A 91 4.61 12.51 0.12
N TYR A 92 5.37 12.29 1.19
CA TYR A 92 4.85 12.05 2.52
C TYR A 92 4.17 13.31 3.09
N PHE A 93 4.76 14.50 2.94
CA PHE A 93 4.28 15.76 3.55
C PHE A 93 2.98 16.31 2.95
N ILE A 94 2.75 16.16 1.63
CA ILE A 94 1.54 16.67 0.97
C ILE A 94 0.32 15.80 1.33
N SER A 95 0.52 14.49 1.29
CA SER A 95 -0.45 13.52 1.77
C SER A 95 -0.74 13.77 3.25
N ILE A 96 0.30 13.91 4.06
CA ILE A 96 0.20 14.22 5.49
C ILE A 96 -0.44 15.58 5.79
N ASN A 97 -0.24 16.66 5.04
CA ASN A 97 -0.82 17.96 5.40
C ASN A 97 -2.34 18.03 5.16
N ARG A 98 -2.88 17.35 4.14
CA ARG A 98 -4.33 17.15 4.04
C ARG A 98 -4.84 16.13 5.07
N TYR A 99 -4.06 15.10 5.35
CA TYR A 99 -4.40 14.04 6.30
C TYR A 99 -4.30 14.48 7.77
N ILE A 100 -3.40 15.39 8.14
CA ILE A 100 -3.21 15.97 9.48
C ILE A 100 -4.40 16.86 9.84
N ASN A 101 -4.94 17.60 8.87
CA ASN A 101 -6.12 18.42 9.08
C ASN A 101 -7.41 17.58 9.21
N ILE A 102 -7.45 16.37 8.65
CA ILE A 102 -8.58 15.43 8.78
C ILE A 102 -8.40 14.48 9.98
N ILE A 103 -7.17 14.15 10.36
CA ILE A 103 -6.79 13.12 11.33
C ILE A 103 -5.73 13.68 12.30
N LYS A 104 -6.09 14.69 13.09
CA LYS A 104 -5.42 14.88 14.39
C LYS A 104 -5.78 13.71 15.30
N ASN A 105 -5.12 12.58 15.06
CA ASN A 105 -4.83 11.44 15.95
C ASN A 105 -4.60 10.18 15.11
N LYS A 106 -3.39 10.03 14.55
CA LYS A 106 -2.63 8.77 14.38
C LYS A 106 -1.65 8.88 13.20
N LYS A 107 -0.38 9.16 13.53
CA LYS A 107 0.78 8.66 12.77
C LYS A 107 0.92 7.13 12.92
N LYS A 108 -0.18 6.37 13.06
CA LYS A 108 -0.16 4.89 13.04
C LYS A 108 -0.38 4.50 11.59
N ASN A 109 0.74 4.60 10.90
CA ASN A 109 0.99 4.47 9.47
C ASN A 109 0.36 3.20 8.90
N SER A 110 0.20 3.16 7.57
CA SER A 110 -0.27 2.08 6.69
C SER A 110 0.49 0.74 6.83
N PHE A 111 1.23 0.53 7.91
CA PHE A 111 1.97 -0.67 8.25
C PHE A 111 1.04 -1.68 8.92
N TYR A 112 0.90 -2.83 8.28
CA TYR A 112 0.15 -3.95 8.79
C TYR A 112 1.10 -5.13 9.03
N PRO A 113 0.85 -5.96 10.06
CA PRO A 113 1.66 -7.14 10.30
C PRO A 113 1.56 -8.08 9.10
N PHE A 114 2.69 -8.66 8.68
CA PHE A 114 2.71 -9.58 7.55
C PHE A 114 1.82 -10.80 7.86
N PRO A 115 0.85 -11.12 6.99
CA PRO A 115 -0.03 -12.23 7.24
C PRO A 115 0.56 -13.55 6.74
N TYR A 116 0.95 -14.43 7.66
CA TYR A 116 1.42 -15.76 7.32
C TYR A 116 0.25 -16.70 6.94
N GLY A 117 0.27 -17.23 5.71
CA GLY A 117 -0.71 -18.20 5.22
C GLY A 117 -2.02 -17.61 4.70
N LYS A 118 -2.71 -18.38 3.84
CA LYS A 118 -3.84 -17.90 3.02
C LYS A 118 -5.00 -17.32 3.83
N LYS A 119 -5.46 -18.03 4.88
CA LYS A 119 -6.62 -17.60 5.70
C LYS A 119 -6.34 -16.31 6.48
N GLN A 120 -5.16 -16.18 7.08
CA GLN A 120 -4.77 -14.98 7.82
C GLN A 120 -4.58 -13.79 6.89
N CYS A 121 -3.98 -14.03 5.72
CA CYS A 121 -3.76 -13.02 4.68
C CYS A 121 -5.07 -12.42 4.18
N SER A 122 -6.06 -13.25 3.84
CA SER A 122 -7.39 -12.75 3.47
C SER A 122 -8.04 -11.90 4.56
N ARG A 123 -7.96 -12.33 5.83
CA ARG A 123 -8.56 -11.58 6.95
C ARG A 123 -7.90 -10.22 7.15
N ILE A 124 -6.57 -10.17 7.17
CA ILE A 124 -5.84 -8.92 7.43
C ILE A 124 -5.98 -7.96 6.24
N LEU A 125 -5.90 -8.44 5.00
CA LEU A 125 -6.07 -7.61 3.81
C LEU A 125 -7.50 -7.06 3.68
N LYS A 126 -8.54 -7.83 4.03
CA LYS A 126 -9.92 -7.30 4.09
C LYS A 126 -10.08 -6.18 5.11
N LYS A 127 -9.45 -6.32 6.28
CA LYS A 127 -9.43 -5.25 7.29
C LYS A 127 -8.69 -4.02 6.76
N ALA A 128 -7.49 -4.22 6.19
CA ALA A 128 -6.70 -3.15 5.58
C ALA A 128 -7.46 -2.45 4.46
N LYS A 129 -8.21 -3.18 3.62
CA LYS A 129 -9.09 -2.61 2.59
C LYS A 129 -10.15 -1.69 3.19
N ASN A 130 -10.85 -2.15 4.23
CA ASN A 130 -11.91 -1.35 4.86
C ASN A 130 -11.33 -0.09 5.50
N ASP A 131 -10.16 -0.19 6.13
CA ASP A 131 -9.47 0.97 6.69
C ASP A 131 -9.01 1.91 5.56
N PHE A 132 -8.38 1.38 4.51
CA PHE A 132 -7.95 2.12 3.33
C PHE A 132 -9.10 2.89 2.67
N VAL A 133 -10.26 2.25 2.43
CA VAL A 133 -11.41 2.91 1.81
C VAL A 133 -11.88 4.11 2.63
N LYS A 134 -11.95 3.99 3.96
CA LYS A 134 -12.35 5.10 4.85
C LYS A 134 -11.41 6.30 4.74
N TYR A 135 -10.11 6.04 4.59
CA TYR A 135 -9.09 7.07 4.63
C TYR A 135 -8.72 7.63 3.26
N ALA A 136 -8.84 6.83 2.21
CA ALA A 136 -8.44 7.16 0.84
C ALA A 136 -9.65 7.39 -0.09
N GLU A 137 -10.88 7.46 0.43
CA GLU A 137 -12.10 7.70 -0.38
C GLU A 137 -11.95 8.91 -1.31
N PHE A 138 -11.43 10.01 -0.77
CA PHE A 138 -11.14 11.23 -1.54
C PHE A 138 -10.17 10.94 -2.71
N TYR A 139 -9.11 10.19 -2.45
CA TYR A 139 -8.08 9.87 -3.43
C TYR A 139 -8.58 8.92 -4.53
N LEU A 140 -9.43 7.96 -4.16
CA LEU A 140 -10.06 7.01 -5.08
C LEU A 140 -11.03 7.71 -6.04
N LYS A 141 -11.90 8.57 -5.50
CA LYS A 141 -13.04 9.14 -6.22
C LYS A 141 -12.74 10.45 -6.96
N LEU A 142 -11.83 11.28 -6.45
CA LEU A 142 -11.64 12.63 -6.99
C LEU A 142 -10.39 12.73 -7.87
N ASN A 143 -10.57 13.31 -9.06
CA ASN A 143 -9.49 13.63 -10.01
C ASN A 143 -8.78 14.95 -9.66
N ASP A 144 -8.57 15.19 -8.36
CA ASP A 144 -7.99 16.43 -7.87
C ASP A 144 -6.46 16.39 -7.96
N ASN A 145 -5.84 17.32 -8.71
CA ASN A 145 -4.38 17.47 -8.87
C ASN A 145 -3.80 18.30 -7.71
N LEU A 146 -3.99 17.83 -6.48
CA LEU A 146 -3.53 18.53 -5.31
C LEU A 146 -2.01 18.66 -5.27
N PHE A 147 -1.28 17.60 -5.64
CA PHE A 147 0.17 17.62 -5.56
C PHE A 147 0.72 18.72 -6.44
N ASP A 148 0.24 18.82 -7.68
CA ASP A 148 0.60 19.91 -8.60
C ASP A 148 0.32 21.30 -8.00
N ARG A 149 -0.83 21.49 -7.34
CA ARG A 149 -1.15 22.77 -6.67
C ARG A 149 -0.22 23.06 -5.50
N ILE A 150 0.15 22.07 -4.69
CA ILE A 150 1.08 22.32 -3.57
C ILE A 150 2.50 22.55 -4.08
N LEU A 151 2.94 21.83 -5.10
CA LEU A 151 4.24 22.09 -5.76
C LEU A 151 4.30 23.52 -6.32
N ARG A 152 3.21 24.00 -6.93
CA ARG A 152 3.09 25.40 -7.39
C ARG A 152 3.10 26.39 -6.22
N LEU A 153 2.33 26.14 -5.16
CA LEU A 153 2.31 27.00 -3.97
C LEU A 153 3.67 27.06 -3.26
N LYS A 154 4.46 26.00 -3.34
CA LYS A 154 5.81 25.92 -2.78
C LYS A 154 6.89 26.43 -3.74
N GLY A 155 6.53 26.82 -4.96
CA GLY A 155 7.47 27.30 -5.97
C GLY A 155 8.42 26.22 -6.50
N ILE A 156 8.16 24.96 -6.20
CA ILE A 156 8.95 23.80 -6.67
C ILE A 156 8.65 23.54 -8.15
N LYS A 157 7.43 23.84 -8.58
CA LYS A 157 6.98 23.74 -9.97
C LYS A 157 6.32 25.07 -10.37
N LYS A 158 6.63 25.58 -11.56
CA LYS A 158 6.01 26.79 -12.12
C LYS A 158 4.64 26.49 -12.70
#